data_AF-H8YW13-F1
#
_entry.id   AF-H8YW13-F1
#
_cell.length_a   1.000
_cell.length_b   1.000
_cell.length_c   1.000
_cell.angle_alpha   90.00
_cell.angle_beta   90.00
_cell.angle_gamma   90.00
#
_symmetry.space_group_name_H-M   'P 1'
#
loop_
_entity.id
_entity.type
_entity.pdbx_description
1 polymer ?
#
loop_
_entity_poly.entity_id
_entity_poly.type
_entity_poly.pdbx_seq_one_letter_code
_entity_poly.pdbx_strand_id
1 'polypeptide(L)'
;MRSIESAMVRQAAQGAGWLAVLDELAGSVLESALQRPGRHGPCPVHGAGQGDGFRLFPDVDRSGGGICATCGAYPDGFALLRWLFGWSFPETLNRVAGVLGLSDRPSPRVRPLLVTRSGMPAQACTPYPDQARARLRRVWNESLPPGHPGAGVLRRYLVQRGLSGVDFDSRVMRFHPALPYWGVAETGHPVSLGRFPAMLALVSATDGSAMTLHRTYLQPNGAGKAPVPAPKKLMASGQNRSLVGSAVRLCPVPLGKNPVLGLTEGIETALAVRAMTGMPVWAALSATLLERFAPPPGLCRLVVWADKDRSGVGEQAARALHRRLGPSVEVRIRVPLMPIPPQARGVDWADVWQHAPESRLAA
;
A
#
# COMPACT_ATOMS: atom_id res chain seq x y z
N MET A 1 15.35 40.44 -11.10
CA MET A 1 14.30 39.58 -10.51
C MET A 1 14.63 39.40 -9.04
N ARG A 2 13.84 39.96 -8.12
CA ARG A 2 14.02 39.63 -6.69
C ARG A 2 13.69 38.15 -6.53
N SER A 3 14.66 37.36 -6.08
CA SER A 3 14.41 35.97 -5.73
C SER A 3 13.46 35.98 -4.54
N ILE A 4 12.25 35.46 -4.72
CA ILE A 4 11.26 35.40 -3.65
C ILE A 4 11.73 34.32 -2.68
N GLU A 5 12.15 34.73 -1.49
CA GLU A 5 12.63 33.79 -0.48
C GLU A 5 11.49 32.91 0.03
N SER A 6 11.68 31.58 -0.06
CA SER A 6 10.63 30.63 0.30
C SER A 6 10.18 30.73 1.76
N ALA A 7 11.07 31.15 2.66
CA ALA A 7 10.76 31.38 4.07
C ALA A 7 9.79 32.55 4.26
N MET A 8 10.01 33.65 3.52
CA MET A 8 9.15 34.83 3.56
C MET A 8 7.73 34.51 3.07
N VAL A 9 7.58 33.75 1.98
CA VAL A 9 6.25 33.35 1.47
C VAL A 9 5.54 32.40 2.43
N ARG A 10 6.27 31.48 3.06
CA ARG A 10 5.71 30.58 4.09
C ARG A 10 5.19 31.35 5.30
N GLN A 11 5.99 32.31 5.79
CA GLN A 11 5.62 33.16 6.92
C GLN A 11 4.43 34.07 6.58
N ALA A 12 4.42 34.67 5.39
CA ALA A 12 3.32 35.49 4.91
C ALA A 12 2.02 34.68 4.70
N ALA A 13 2.10 33.46 4.14
CA ALA A 13 0.94 32.57 3.99
C ALA A 13 0.34 32.17 5.34
N GLN A 14 1.19 31.88 6.33
CA GLN A 14 0.74 31.57 7.69
C GLN A 14 0.16 32.80 8.41
N GLY A 15 0.71 33.99 8.17
CA GLY A 15 0.23 35.25 8.75
C GLY A 15 -1.08 35.76 8.14
N ALA A 16 -1.28 35.53 6.83
CA ALA A 16 -2.51 35.88 6.12
C ALA A 16 -3.65 34.88 6.34
N GLY A 17 -3.33 33.66 6.83
CA GLY A 17 -4.27 32.56 6.97
C GLY A 17 -4.34 31.73 5.69
N TRP A 18 -4.07 30.43 5.81
CA TRP A 18 -4.07 29.51 4.67
C TRP A 18 -5.46 29.30 4.07
N LEU A 19 -6.54 29.53 4.81
CA LEU A 19 -7.89 29.43 4.25
C LEU A 19 -8.11 30.45 3.13
N ALA A 20 -7.66 31.69 3.30
CA ALA A 20 -7.78 32.74 2.29
C ALA A 20 -6.95 32.42 1.03
N VAL A 21 -5.73 31.90 1.22
CA VAL A 21 -4.85 31.49 0.12
C VAL A 21 -5.43 30.31 -0.67
N LEU A 22 -6.00 29.32 0.03
CA LEU A 22 -6.62 28.15 -0.59
C LEU A 22 -7.94 28.49 -1.29
N ASP A 23 -8.72 29.44 -0.78
CA ASP A 23 -9.95 29.91 -1.42
C ASP A 23 -9.66 30.59 -2.76
N GLU A 24 -8.67 31.50 -2.81
CA GLU A 24 -8.31 32.19 -4.06
C GLU A 24 -7.72 31.24 -5.12
N LEU A 25 -6.89 30.27 -4.71
CA LEU A 25 -6.20 29.37 -5.64
C LEU A 25 -6.98 28.10 -6.00
N ALA A 26 -7.84 27.63 -5.10
CA ALA A 26 -8.47 26.32 -5.18
C ALA A 26 -9.93 26.32 -4.71
N GLY A 27 -10.56 27.48 -4.50
CA GLY A 27 -11.93 27.60 -3.99
C GLY A 27 -12.96 26.83 -4.82
N SER A 28 -12.84 26.86 -6.15
CA SER A 28 -13.72 26.11 -7.06
C SER A 28 -13.56 24.58 -6.98
N VAL A 29 -12.47 24.10 -6.38
CA VAL A 29 -12.10 22.70 -6.27
C VAL A 29 -12.31 22.19 -4.84
N LEU A 30 -12.08 23.05 -3.85
CA LEU A 30 -12.16 22.76 -2.41
C LEU A 30 -13.41 23.32 -1.73
N GLU A 31 -14.38 23.86 -2.50
CA GLU A 31 -15.54 24.62 -2.04
C GLU A 31 -16.20 24.04 -0.78
N SER A 32 -16.53 22.74 -0.82
CA SER A 32 -17.19 22.07 0.31
C SER A 32 -16.30 21.86 1.54
N ALA A 33 -14.99 21.73 1.36
CA ALA A 33 -14.02 21.50 2.42
C ALA A 33 -13.57 22.80 3.10
N LEU A 34 -13.51 23.91 2.34
CA LEU A 34 -13.22 25.25 2.86
C LEU A 34 -14.35 25.80 3.74
N GLN A 35 -15.61 25.52 3.38
CA GLN A 35 -16.77 25.91 4.19
C GLN A 35 -16.86 25.14 5.52
N ARG A 36 -16.28 23.93 5.59
CA ARG A 36 -16.35 23.05 6.77
C ARG A 36 -15.02 22.34 7.04
N PRO A 37 -13.97 23.06 7.47
CA PRO A 37 -12.67 22.46 7.75
C PRO A 37 -12.74 21.33 8.78
N GLY A 38 -11.91 20.29 8.63
CA GLY A 38 -11.94 19.10 9.48
C GLY A 38 -13.10 18.14 9.21
N ARG A 39 -14.10 18.51 8.39
CA ARG A 39 -15.18 17.63 7.98
C ARG A 39 -14.84 16.91 6.68
N HIS A 40 -15.32 15.69 6.63
CA HIS A 40 -15.20 14.79 5.49
C HIS A 40 -16.05 15.28 4.33
N GLY A 41 -15.39 15.44 3.19
CA GLY A 41 -15.98 15.88 1.96
C GLY A 41 -15.45 15.08 0.77
N PRO A 42 -16.06 15.29 -0.40
CA PRO A 42 -15.63 14.62 -1.62
C PRO A 42 -14.20 15.03 -1.97
N CYS A 43 -13.42 14.08 -2.46
CA CYS A 43 -12.07 14.41 -2.85
C CYS A 43 -12.06 15.20 -4.16
N PRO A 44 -11.34 16.33 -4.22
CA PRO A 44 -11.26 17.17 -5.42
C PRO A 44 -10.58 16.51 -6.62
N VAL A 45 -9.67 15.56 -6.39
CA VAL A 45 -8.84 14.96 -7.46
C VAL A 45 -9.45 13.68 -8.02
N HIS A 46 -10.16 12.90 -7.20
CA HIS A 46 -10.76 11.62 -7.63
C HIS A 46 -12.27 11.52 -7.38
N GLY A 47 -12.93 12.63 -7.03
CA GLY A 47 -14.37 12.84 -7.08
C GLY A 47 -15.22 12.27 -5.92
N ALA A 48 -16.46 12.76 -5.84
CA ALA A 48 -17.52 12.30 -4.94
C ALA A 48 -18.11 10.96 -5.43
N GLY A 49 -17.50 9.86 -5.03
CA GLY A 49 -17.94 8.51 -5.46
C GLY A 49 -17.04 7.37 -4.99
N GLN A 50 -15.84 7.70 -4.52
CA GLN A 50 -14.89 6.75 -3.90
C GLN A 50 -14.54 7.13 -2.46
N GLY A 51 -15.53 7.67 -1.74
CA GLY A 51 -15.47 8.03 -0.33
C GLY A 51 -15.26 9.52 -0.09
N ASP A 52 -15.94 10.02 0.94
CA ASP A 52 -15.88 11.39 1.49
C ASP A 52 -14.58 11.58 2.30
N GLY A 53 -13.48 11.04 1.81
CA GLY A 53 -12.26 10.84 2.57
C GLY A 53 -11.36 12.07 2.61
N PHE A 54 -11.66 13.09 1.80
CA PHE A 54 -10.89 14.31 1.77
C PHE A 54 -11.41 15.26 2.85
N ARG A 55 -10.49 15.78 3.66
CA ARG A 55 -10.76 16.88 4.57
C ARG A 55 -9.54 17.74 4.67
N LEU A 56 -9.76 19.04 4.84
CA LEU A 56 -8.73 19.93 5.36
C LEU A 56 -8.50 19.59 6.84
N PHE A 57 -7.28 19.80 7.33
CA PHE A 57 -7.01 19.60 8.75
C PHE A 57 -7.78 20.61 9.60
N PRO A 58 -8.10 20.28 10.87
CA PRO A 58 -8.74 21.24 11.77
C PRO A 58 -7.93 22.53 11.95
N ASP A 59 -6.60 22.46 11.82
CA ASP A 59 -5.69 23.61 11.90
C ASP A 59 -5.30 24.16 10.52
N VAL A 60 -6.11 23.92 9.48
CA VAL A 60 -5.80 24.29 8.10
C VAL A 60 -5.48 25.76 7.92
N ASP A 61 -6.05 26.67 8.72
CA ASP A 61 -5.73 28.09 8.60
C ASP A 61 -4.26 28.40 8.96
N ARG A 62 -3.63 27.55 9.78
CA ARG A 62 -2.20 27.62 10.10
C ARG A 62 -1.35 26.69 9.24
N SER A 63 -1.80 25.47 8.98
CA SER A 63 -1.01 24.44 8.28
C SER A 63 -1.19 24.46 6.76
N GLY A 64 -2.37 24.82 6.28
CA GLY A 64 -2.81 24.66 4.88
C GLY A 64 -3.00 23.19 4.47
N GLY A 65 -2.83 22.25 5.39
CA GLY A 65 -2.77 20.83 5.09
C GLY A 65 -4.14 20.16 4.97
N GLY A 66 -4.13 18.98 4.37
CA GLY A 66 -5.32 18.16 4.22
C GLY A 66 -4.97 16.69 4.07
N ILE A 67 -5.98 15.83 4.15
CA ILE A 67 -5.80 14.40 3.96
C ILE A 67 -6.92 13.88 3.09
N CYS A 68 -6.54 13.07 2.12
CA CYS A 68 -7.44 12.19 1.43
C CYS A 68 -7.16 10.75 1.88
N ALA A 69 -8.21 10.05 2.33
CA ALA A 69 -8.11 8.64 2.71
C ALA A 69 -7.54 7.73 1.59
N THR A 70 -7.68 8.15 0.32
CA THR A 70 -7.22 7.40 -0.86
C THR A 70 -5.91 7.94 -1.43
N CYS A 71 -5.76 9.26 -1.52
CA CYS A 71 -4.58 9.88 -2.15
C CYS A 71 -3.41 10.13 -1.19
N GLY A 72 -3.67 10.14 0.12
CA GLY A 72 -2.65 10.35 1.15
C GLY A 72 -2.81 11.67 1.90
N ALA A 73 -1.85 11.93 2.80
CA ALA A 73 -1.83 13.13 3.64
C ALA A 73 -0.87 14.17 3.07
N TYR A 74 -1.30 15.43 3.08
CA TYR A 74 -0.57 16.59 2.60
C TYR A 74 -0.32 17.52 3.80
N PRO A 75 0.93 17.56 4.31
CA PRO A 75 1.23 18.15 5.61
C PRO A 75 1.13 19.68 5.62
N ASP A 76 1.28 20.34 4.46
CA ASP A 76 1.17 21.79 4.33
C ASP A 76 0.41 22.22 3.05
N GLY A 77 0.02 23.49 2.98
CA GLY A 77 -0.71 24.06 1.84
C GLY A 77 0.05 23.97 0.51
N PHE A 78 1.38 23.99 0.53
CA PHE A 78 2.17 23.79 -0.68
C PHE A 78 2.08 22.35 -1.19
N ALA A 79 2.18 21.36 -0.30
CA ALA A 79 2.01 19.96 -0.65
C ALA A 79 0.60 19.67 -1.16
N LEU A 80 -0.42 20.30 -0.55
CA LEU A 80 -1.81 20.17 -0.97
C LEU A 80 -2.03 20.74 -2.39
N LEU A 81 -1.61 21.97 -2.66
CA LEU A 81 -1.76 22.61 -3.97
C LEU A 81 -1.01 21.88 -5.09
N ARG A 82 0.22 21.41 -4.80
CA ARG A 82 1.01 20.61 -5.75
C ARG A 82 0.32 19.30 -6.09
N TRP A 83 -0.33 18.66 -5.12
CA TRP A 83 -1.11 17.47 -5.38
C TRP A 83 -2.38 17.76 -6.18
N LEU A 84 -3.10 18.84 -5.85
CA LEU A 84 -4.34 19.22 -6.55
C LEU A 84 -4.13 19.52 -8.04
N PHE A 85 -3.03 20.21 -8.36
CA PHE A 85 -2.82 20.77 -9.70
C PHE A 85 -1.60 20.22 -10.45
N GLY A 86 -0.78 19.39 -9.81
CA GLY A 86 0.45 18.84 -10.41
C GLY A 86 1.59 19.85 -10.54
N TRP A 87 1.51 21.03 -9.90
CA TRP A 87 2.52 22.08 -10.01
C TRP A 87 3.89 21.69 -9.44
N SER A 88 4.94 22.26 -10.03
CA SER A 88 6.27 22.23 -9.44
C SER A 88 6.32 23.08 -8.16
N PHE A 89 7.31 22.84 -7.29
CA PHE A 89 7.47 23.65 -6.07
C PHE A 89 7.72 25.14 -6.38
N PRO A 90 8.62 25.53 -7.33
CA PRO A 90 8.80 26.93 -7.70
C PRO A 90 7.53 27.59 -8.26
N GLU A 91 6.76 26.85 -9.06
CA GLU A 91 5.49 27.36 -9.60
C GLU A 91 4.45 27.59 -8.49
N THR A 92 4.31 26.64 -7.57
CA THR A 92 3.39 26.77 -6.42
C THR A 92 3.80 27.95 -5.53
N LEU A 93 5.10 28.11 -5.29
CA LEU A 93 5.64 29.22 -4.51
C LEU A 93 5.30 30.57 -5.15
N ASN A 94 5.48 30.70 -6.46
CA ASN A 94 5.15 31.93 -7.19
C ASN A 94 3.66 32.25 -7.20
N ARG A 95 2.79 31.24 -7.29
CA ARG A 95 1.32 31.41 -7.28
C ARG A 95 0.82 31.86 -5.90
N VAL A 96 1.33 31.24 -4.82
CA VAL A 96 1.03 31.67 -3.44
C VAL A 96 1.56 33.09 -3.19
N ALA A 97 2.78 33.39 -3.62
CA ALA A 97 3.34 34.75 -3.53
C ALA A 97 2.50 35.78 -4.32
N GLY A 98 1.93 35.40 -5.47
CA GLY A 98 1.01 36.24 -6.24
C GLY A 98 -0.26 36.59 -5.49
N VAL A 99 -0.88 35.63 -4.80
CA VAL A 99 -2.07 35.89 -3.95
C VAL A 99 -1.74 36.78 -2.77
N LEU A 100 -0.55 36.63 -2.20
CA LEU A 100 -0.08 37.44 -1.06
C LEU A 100 0.46 38.83 -1.46
N GLY A 101 0.41 39.19 -2.75
CA GLY A 101 0.94 40.48 -3.24
C GLY A 101 2.47 40.59 -3.16
N LEU A 102 3.18 39.46 -3.04
CA LEU A 102 4.64 39.37 -2.96
C LEU A 102 5.31 39.15 -4.34
N SER A 103 4.52 39.05 -5.42
CA SER A 103 4.97 38.86 -6.80
C SER A 103 4.39 39.92 -7.74
N ASP A 104 5.22 40.46 -8.65
CA ASP A 104 4.84 41.46 -9.66
C ASP A 104 4.09 40.90 -10.90
N ARG A 105 3.55 39.67 -10.86
CA ARG A 105 2.89 39.04 -12.03
C ARG A 105 1.52 38.43 -11.68
N PRO A 106 0.42 38.77 -12.39
CA PRO A 106 -0.92 38.24 -12.13
C PRO A 106 -1.09 36.78 -12.58
N SER A 107 -1.87 35.98 -11.83
CA SER A 107 -2.13 34.56 -12.11
C SER A 107 -3.44 34.33 -12.90
N PRO A 108 -3.48 33.46 -13.92
CA PRO A 108 -4.71 33.16 -14.67
C PRO A 108 -5.62 32.13 -13.95
N ARG A 109 -6.94 32.37 -13.95
CA ARG A 109 -8.00 31.49 -13.38
C ARG A 109 -8.27 30.26 -14.27
N VAL A 110 -8.57 29.09 -13.68
CA VAL A 110 -8.83 27.82 -14.39
C VAL A 110 -10.25 27.28 -14.09
N ARG A 111 -10.98 26.76 -15.10
CA ARG A 111 -12.33 26.16 -15.01
C ARG A 111 -12.30 24.61 -15.07
N PRO A 112 -13.12 23.88 -14.28
CA PRO A 112 -13.27 22.42 -14.40
C PRO A 112 -14.44 21.96 -15.29
N LEU A 113 -14.31 20.78 -15.91
CA LEU A 113 -15.29 20.11 -16.78
C LEU A 113 -16.30 19.29 -15.95
N LEU A 114 -17.59 19.41 -16.26
CA LEU A 114 -18.74 18.93 -15.48
C LEU A 114 -19.66 18.08 -16.36
N VAL A 115 -20.14 16.90 -15.90
CA VAL A 115 -21.26 16.17 -16.54
C VAL A 115 -22.26 15.67 -15.48
N THR A 116 -23.53 15.88 -15.79
CA THR A 116 -24.74 15.84 -14.95
C THR A 116 -25.31 14.42 -14.71
N ARG A 117 -25.94 14.21 -13.54
CA ARG A 117 -26.59 12.96 -13.09
C ARG A 117 -28.11 13.00 -13.27
N SER A 118 -28.72 11.82 -13.47
CA SER A 118 -30.16 11.60 -13.29
C SER A 118 -30.44 10.38 -12.38
N GLY A 119 -31.05 10.64 -11.21
CA GLY A 119 -32.21 9.89 -10.64
C GLY A 119 -32.07 8.53 -9.90
N MET A 120 -32.33 8.56 -8.58
CA MET A 120 -32.91 7.51 -7.68
C MET A 120 -32.02 6.38 -7.08
N PRO A 121 -32.42 5.77 -5.94
CA PRO A 121 -32.32 6.30 -4.58
C PRO A 121 -31.37 5.49 -3.69
N ALA A 122 -31.02 6.10 -2.55
CA ALA A 122 -30.04 5.63 -1.58
C ALA A 122 -30.42 4.31 -0.89
N GLN A 123 -29.49 3.35 -0.89
CA GLN A 123 -29.36 2.38 0.19
C GLN A 123 -27.96 2.46 0.79
N ALA A 124 -27.93 2.93 2.03
CA ALA A 124 -26.74 3.09 2.85
C ALA A 124 -26.08 1.75 3.16
N CYS A 125 -24.75 1.67 3.06
CA CYS A 125 -23.95 0.65 3.76
C CYS A 125 -22.47 1.08 3.83
N THR A 126 -22.16 2.06 4.68
CA THR A 126 -20.80 2.18 5.24
C THR A 126 -20.62 1.13 6.33
N PRO A 127 -19.59 0.28 6.28
CA PRO A 127 -19.35 -0.65 7.35
C PRO A 127 -18.64 0.01 8.52
N TYR A 128 -19.32 0.08 9.68
CA TYR A 128 -18.72 0.29 10.99
C TYR A 128 -17.45 -0.59 11.19
N PRO A 129 -16.51 -0.26 12.09
CA PRO A 129 -15.33 -1.10 12.39
C PRO A 129 -15.67 -2.59 12.59
N ASP A 130 -16.85 -2.88 13.13
CA ASP A 130 -17.37 -4.23 13.30
C ASP A 130 -17.76 -4.92 11.99
N GLN A 131 -18.29 -4.18 11.03
CA GLN A 131 -18.64 -4.71 9.72
C GLN A 131 -17.39 -5.00 8.87
N ALA A 132 -16.33 -4.19 8.96
CA ALA A 132 -15.07 -4.50 8.28
C ALA A 132 -14.40 -5.76 8.87
N ARG A 133 -14.36 -5.85 10.21
CA ARG A 133 -13.91 -7.06 10.91
C ARG A 133 -14.79 -8.28 10.61
N ALA A 134 -16.11 -8.10 10.54
CA ALA A 134 -17.04 -9.16 10.17
C ALA A 134 -16.79 -9.65 8.73
N ARG A 135 -16.49 -8.74 7.79
CA ARG A 135 -16.11 -9.12 6.42
C ARG A 135 -14.81 -9.91 6.38
N LEU A 136 -13.78 -9.51 7.12
CA LEU A 136 -12.53 -10.27 7.23
C LEU A 136 -12.78 -11.68 7.81
N ARG A 137 -13.52 -11.76 8.92
CA ARG A 137 -13.90 -13.03 9.55
C ARG A 137 -14.70 -13.92 8.61
N ARG A 138 -15.67 -13.35 7.90
CA ARG A 138 -16.48 -14.07 6.91
C ARG A 138 -15.61 -14.67 5.81
N VAL A 139 -14.77 -13.86 5.16
CA VAL A 139 -13.87 -14.34 4.10
C VAL A 139 -12.90 -15.41 4.63
N TRP A 140 -12.40 -15.25 5.86
CA TRP A 140 -11.55 -16.26 6.50
C TRP A 140 -12.30 -17.57 6.76
N ASN A 141 -13.52 -17.51 7.30
CA ASN A 141 -14.34 -18.69 7.62
C ASN A 141 -14.82 -19.43 6.36
N GLU A 142 -15.10 -18.70 5.28
CA GLU A 142 -15.45 -19.26 3.97
C GLU A 142 -14.24 -19.89 3.24
N SER A 143 -13.03 -19.72 3.77
CA SER A 143 -11.80 -20.24 3.18
C SER A 143 -11.42 -21.62 3.72
N LEU A 144 -10.71 -22.37 2.88
CA LEU A 144 -10.28 -23.74 3.09
C LEU A 144 -8.80 -23.79 3.49
N PRO A 145 -8.38 -24.73 4.35
CA PRO A 145 -6.97 -24.96 4.59
C PRO A 145 -6.29 -25.51 3.33
N PRO A 146 -4.97 -25.28 3.13
CA PRO A 146 -4.26 -25.70 1.91
C PRO A 146 -4.34 -27.20 1.59
N GLY A 147 -4.45 -28.06 2.60
CA GLY A 147 -4.61 -29.51 2.45
C GLY A 147 -6.03 -29.97 2.07
N HIS A 148 -7.05 -29.11 2.13
CA HIS A 148 -8.43 -29.49 1.82
C HIS A 148 -8.58 -29.92 0.35
N PRO A 149 -9.37 -30.96 0.00
CA PRO A 149 -9.55 -31.40 -1.39
C PRO A 149 -9.92 -30.26 -2.35
N GLY A 150 -10.85 -29.40 -1.93
CA GLY A 150 -11.26 -28.19 -2.68
C GLY A 150 -10.20 -27.11 -2.89
N ALA A 151 -9.03 -27.18 -2.24
CA ALA A 151 -7.91 -26.24 -2.43
C ALA A 151 -6.94 -26.66 -3.56
N GLY A 152 -7.37 -27.53 -4.48
CA GLY A 152 -6.53 -28.01 -5.58
C GLY A 152 -5.95 -26.91 -6.48
N VAL A 153 -6.68 -25.79 -6.67
CA VAL A 153 -6.19 -24.63 -7.44
C VAL A 153 -4.96 -24.00 -6.76
N LEU A 154 -4.99 -23.83 -5.44
CA LEU A 154 -3.84 -23.33 -4.68
C LEU A 154 -2.64 -24.26 -4.83
N ARG A 155 -2.84 -25.57 -4.66
CA ARG A 155 -1.75 -26.54 -4.78
C ARG A 155 -1.12 -26.53 -6.17
N ARG A 156 -1.93 -26.54 -7.24
CA ARG A 156 -1.43 -26.41 -8.62
C ARG A 156 -0.67 -25.11 -8.84
N TYR A 157 -1.19 -24.00 -8.31
CA TYR A 157 -0.51 -22.71 -8.39
C TYR A 157 0.86 -22.73 -7.71
N LEU A 158 0.98 -23.33 -6.53
CA LEU A 158 2.25 -23.46 -5.84
C LEU A 158 3.22 -24.39 -6.58
N VAL A 159 2.74 -25.53 -7.10
CA VAL A 159 3.54 -26.43 -7.96
C VAL A 159 4.09 -25.68 -9.16
N GLN A 160 3.27 -24.87 -9.84
CA GLN A 160 3.70 -24.07 -10.99
C GLN A 160 4.78 -23.03 -10.63
N ARG A 161 4.87 -22.63 -9.35
CA ARG A 161 5.91 -21.74 -8.82
C ARG A 161 7.13 -22.51 -8.28
N GLY A 162 7.20 -23.82 -8.47
CA GLY A 162 8.22 -24.69 -7.89
C GLY A 162 8.10 -24.88 -6.37
N LEU A 163 7.00 -24.44 -5.76
CA LEU A 163 6.77 -24.47 -4.31
C LEU A 163 5.95 -25.69 -3.90
N SER A 164 6.16 -26.83 -4.57
CA SER A 164 5.57 -28.11 -4.16
C SER A 164 6.11 -28.52 -2.80
N GLY A 165 5.26 -29.09 -1.95
CA GLY A 165 5.69 -29.61 -0.64
C GLY A 165 6.03 -28.58 0.44
N VAL A 166 5.94 -27.28 0.16
CA VAL A 166 6.12 -26.25 1.19
C VAL A 166 4.99 -26.38 2.22
N ASP A 167 5.37 -26.59 3.48
CA ASP A 167 4.39 -26.66 4.57
C ASP A 167 3.87 -25.26 4.93
N PHE A 168 2.56 -25.18 5.14
CA PHE A 168 1.83 -23.96 5.41
C PHE A 168 1.07 -24.05 6.72
N ASP A 169 1.30 -23.08 7.59
CA ASP A 169 0.41 -22.89 8.72
C ASP A 169 -0.96 -22.43 8.22
N SER A 170 -1.96 -23.30 8.34
CA SER A 170 -3.35 -23.02 7.94
C SER A 170 -4.02 -21.92 8.77
N ARG A 171 -3.38 -21.46 9.86
CA ARG A 171 -3.74 -20.28 10.64
C ARG A 171 -3.25 -18.97 10.01
N VAL A 172 -2.30 -19.06 9.08
CA VAL A 172 -1.70 -17.91 8.39
C VAL A 172 -2.11 -17.86 6.93
N MET A 173 -2.12 -19.00 6.23
CA MET A 173 -2.42 -19.06 4.81
C MET A 173 -3.57 -20.03 4.48
N ARG A 174 -4.51 -19.57 3.66
CA ARG A 174 -5.74 -20.31 3.31
C ARG A 174 -6.10 -20.10 1.85
N PHE A 175 -7.11 -20.84 1.39
CA PHE A 175 -7.61 -20.78 0.02
C PHE A 175 -9.09 -20.44 -0.01
N HIS A 176 -9.49 -19.42 -0.77
CA HIS A 176 -10.90 -19.13 -1.02
C HIS A 176 -11.27 -19.54 -2.45
N PRO A 177 -12.27 -20.42 -2.67
CA PRO A 177 -12.55 -20.96 -4.00
C PRO A 177 -13.14 -19.95 -4.98
N ALA A 178 -13.91 -18.96 -4.51
CA ALA A 178 -14.56 -17.96 -5.37
C ALA A 178 -14.67 -16.60 -4.67
N LEU A 179 -13.55 -15.89 -4.50
CA LEU A 179 -13.54 -14.58 -3.86
C LEU A 179 -13.97 -13.50 -4.86
N PRO A 180 -14.92 -12.60 -4.53
CA PRO A 180 -15.25 -11.47 -5.38
C PRO A 180 -14.04 -10.59 -5.68
N TYR A 181 -13.83 -10.26 -6.94
CA TYR A 181 -12.87 -9.27 -7.39
C TYR A 181 -13.62 -8.00 -7.78
N TRP A 182 -13.27 -6.91 -7.11
CA TRP A 182 -13.84 -5.59 -7.35
C TRP A 182 -12.82 -4.74 -8.08
N GLY A 183 -13.19 -4.28 -9.28
CA GLY A 183 -12.50 -3.23 -10.00
C GLY A 183 -13.18 -1.89 -9.79
N VAL A 184 -12.73 -0.92 -10.56
CA VAL A 184 -13.32 0.42 -10.63
C VAL A 184 -13.76 0.58 -12.08
N ALA A 185 -15.05 0.84 -12.29
CA ALA A 185 -15.56 1.18 -13.62
C ALA A 185 -15.02 2.54 -14.05
N GLU A 186 -15.10 2.87 -15.34
CA GLU A 186 -14.74 4.21 -15.83
C GLU A 186 -15.49 5.33 -15.11
N THR A 187 -16.72 5.04 -14.66
CA THR A 187 -17.56 5.93 -13.84
C THR A 187 -17.09 6.09 -12.39
N GLY A 188 -16.00 5.44 -11.99
CA GLY A 188 -15.45 5.50 -10.64
C GLY A 188 -16.18 4.61 -9.62
N HIS A 189 -17.26 3.93 -9.98
CA HIS A 189 -17.97 3.04 -9.07
C HIS A 189 -17.28 1.67 -8.93
N PRO A 190 -17.29 1.05 -7.73
CA PRO A 190 -16.81 -0.31 -7.56
C PRO A 190 -17.70 -1.25 -8.35
N VAL A 191 -17.11 -1.96 -9.31
CA VAL A 191 -17.81 -2.95 -10.13
C VAL A 191 -17.23 -4.32 -9.81
N SER A 192 -18.10 -5.31 -9.63
CA SER A 192 -17.64 -6.68 -9.53
C SER A 192 -17.23 -7.15 -10.92
N LEU A 193 -15.94 -7.46 -11.09
CA LEU A 193 -15.42 -8.00 -12.35
C LEU A 193 -15.32 -9.53 -12.29
N GLY A 194 -16.14 -10.15 -11.44
CA GLY A 194 -16.24 -11.60 -11.28
C GLY A 194 -15.75 -12.12 -9.93
N ARG A 195 -15.69 -13.44 -9.84
CA ARG A 195 -15.19 -14.18 -8.67
C ARG A 195 -14.07 -15.08 -9.13
N PHE A 196 -12.99 -15.12 -8.35
CA PHE A 196 -11.80 -15.90 -8.68
C PHE A 196 -11.34 -16.68 -7.46
N PRO A 197 -10.73 -17.87 -7.66
CA PRO A 197 -9.98 -18.51 -6.61
C PRO A 197 -8.91 -17.57 -6.06
N ALA A 198 -8.64 -17.62 -4.76
CA ALA A 198 -7.67 -16.72 -4.13
C ALA A 198 -6.86 -17.42 -3.05
N MET A 199 -5.55 -17.21 -3.05
CA MET A 199 -4.70 -17.46 -1.91
C MET A 199 -4.88 -16.30 -0.91
N LEU A 200 -5.23 -16.63 0.32
CA LEU A 200 -5.39 -15.68 1.42
C LEU A 200 -4.21 -15.79 2.37
N ALA A 201 -3.70 -14.67 2.84
CA ALA A 201 -2.69 -14.62 3.89
C ALA A 201 -3.10 -13.63 4.98
N LEU A 202 -3.02 -14.06 6.23
CA LEU A 202 -3.24 -13.24 7.40
C LEU A 202 -2.07 -12.27 7.57
N VAL A 203 -2.40 -10.99 7.62
CA VAL A 203 -1.47 -9.92 7.99
C VAL A 203 -1.64 -9.68 9.47
N SER A 204 -0.55 -9.75 10.22
CA SER A 204 -0.54 -9.55 11.67
C SER A 204 0.19 -8.26 12.03
N ALA A 205 -0.31 -7.55 13.05
CA ALA A 205 0.38 -6.42 13.68
C ALA A 205 1.63 -6.89 14.43
N THR A 206 2.38 -5.94 15.00
CA THR A 206 3.60 -6.19 15.79
C THR A 206 3.34 -7.04 17.04
N ASP A 207 2.18 -6.87 17.67
CA ASP A 207 1.68 -7.67 18.80
C ASP A 207 1.18 -9.07 18.39
N GLY A 208 1.19 -9.40 17.10
CA GLY A 208 0.69 -10.67 16.56
C GLY A 208 -0.82 -10.69 16.30
N SER A 209 -1.57 -9.66 16.69
CA SER A 209 -3.01 -9.57 16.44
C SER A 209 -3.34 -9.53 14.95
N ALA A 210 -4.45 -10.15 14.56
CA ALA A 210 -4.96 -10.11 13.19
C ALA A 210 -5.29 -8.66 12.77
N MET A 211 -4.73 -8.23 11.64
CA MET A 211 -4.94 -6.89 11.08
C MET A 211 -5.87 -6.92 9.87
N THR A 212 -5.47 -7.66 8.83
CA THR A 212 -6.23 -7.76 7.58
C THR A 212 -5.84 -9.03 6.83
N LEU A 213 -6.48 -9.24 5.68
CA LEU A 213 -6.15 -10.32 4.75
C LEU A 213 -5.50 -9.73 3.49
N HIS A 214 -4.35 -10.26 3.14
CA HIS A 214 -3.82 -10.16 1.78
C HIS A 214 -4.47 -11.24 0.91
N ARG A 215 -4.81 -10.89 -0.32
CA ARG A 215 -5.42 -11.79 -1.31
C ARG A 215 -4.62 -11.76 -2.61
N THR A 216 -4.19 -12.93 -3.05
CA THR A 216 -3.65 -13.16 -4.38
C THR A 216 -4.68 -13.93 -5.18
N TYR A 217 -5.32 -13.28 -6.15
CA TYR A 217 -6.28 -13.91 -7.04
C TYR A 217 -5.56 -14.79 -8.07
N LEU A 218 -6.09 -15.99 -8.28
CA LEU A 218 -5.49 -17.06 -9.08
C LEU A 218 -6.36 -17.37 -10.29
N GLN A 219 -5.74 -17.88 -11.35
CA GLN A 219 -6.48 -18.48 -12.45
C GLN A 219 -7.20 -19.76 -11.99
N PRO A 220 -8.41 -20.07 -12.50
CA PRO A 220 -9.14 -21.29 -12.13
C PRO A 220 -8.37 -22.60 -12.36
N ASN A 221 -7.53 -22.65 -13.38
CA ASN A 221 -6.67 -23.81 -13.64
C ASN A 221 -5.45 -23.89 -12.69
N GLY A 222 -5.12 -22.80 -11.98
CA GLY A 222 -3.93 -22.70 -11.14
C GLY A 222 -2.64 -22.43 -11.91
N ALA A 223 -2.69 -22.08 -13.20
CA ALA A 223 -1.49 -21.83 -14.00
C ALA A 223 -0.76 -20.53 -13.63
N GLY A 224 -1.42 -19.64 -12.88
CA GLY A 224 -0.84 -18.35 -12.51
C GLY A 224 -1.80 -17.47 -11.74
N LYS A 225 -1.39 -16.20 -11.62
CA LYS A 225 -2.23 -15.13 -11.05
C LYS A 225 -3.37 -14.81 -12.01
N ALA A 226 -4.54 -14.47 -11.47
CA ALA A 226 -5.70 -14.11 -12.28
C ALA A 226 -5.37 -12.94 -13.23
N PRO A 227 -5.88 -12.94 -14.48
CA PRO A 227 -5.67 -11.89 -15.47
C PRO A 227 -6.58 -10.68 -15.17
N VAL A 228 -6.35 -10.07 -14.01
CA VAL A 228 -7.10 -8.92 -13.50
C VAL A 228 -6.14 -7.74 -13.29
N PRO A 229 -6.62 -6.48 -13.29
CA PRO A 229 -5.75 -5.31 -13.22
C PRO A 229 -4.75 -5.31 -12.04
N ALA A 230 -5.17 -5.80 -10.87
CA ALA A 230 -4.33 -5.90 -9.68
C ALA A 230 -4.55 -7.27 -9.00
N PRO A 231 -3.77 -8.31 -9.35
CA PRO A 231 -4.00 -9.67 -8.85
C PRO A 231 -3.67 -9.84 -7.37
N LYS A 232 -2.90 -8.91 -6.78
CA LYS A 232 -2.60 -8.85 -5.35
C LYS A 232 -3.31 -7.65 -4.74
N LYS A 233 -4.06 -7.84 -3.67
CA LYS A 233 -4.79 -6.77 -2.97
C LYS A 233 -4.79 -7.00 -1.46
N LEU A 234 -4.94 -5.92 -0.71
CA LEU A 234 -5.30 -5.99 0.70
C LEU A 234 -6.80 -5.79 0.88
N MET A 235 -7.38 -6.44 1.89
CA MET A 235 -8.72 -6.13 2.36
C MET A 235 -8.69 -4.90 3.29
N ALA A 236 -9.78 -4.14 3.32
CA ALA A 236 -9.92 -3.04 4.27
C ALA A 236 -10.07 -3.60 5.69
N SER A 237 -9.26 -3.12 6.63
CA SER A 237 -9.26 -3.55 8.04
C SER A 237 -10.34 -2.88 8.90
N GLY A 238 -11.07 -1.89 8.38
CA GLY A 238 -11.86 -0.96 9.21
C GLY A 238 -10.94 0.05 9.92
N GLN A 239 -11.45 1.25 10.23
CA GLN A 239 -10.77 2.45 10.77
C GLN A 239 -9.27 2.36 11.19
N ASN A 240 -8.46 3.32 10.73
CA ASN A 240 -7.24 3.90 11.35
C ASN A 240 -6.12 2.99 11.88
N ARG A 241 -6.13 1.67 11.67
CA ARG A 241 -5.01 0.81 12.06
C ARG A 241 -3.91 0.88 11.00
N SER A 242 -2.80 1.53 11.35
CA SER A 242 -1.61 1.59 10.51
C SER A 242 -1.08 0.19 10.22
N LEU A 243 -0.85 -0.12 8.94
CA LEU A 243 -0.18 -1.37 8.53
C LEU A 243 1.33 -1.32 8.79
N VAL A 244 1.87 -0.18 9.23
CA VAL A 244 3.28 -0.04 9.59
C VAL A 244 3.68 -1.09 10.61
N GLY A 245 4.80 -1.78 10.34
CA GLY A 245 5.29 -2.88 11.17
C GLY A 245 4.52 -4.19 11.05
N SER A 246 3.43 -4.23 10.29
CA SER A 246 2.66 -5.47 10.06
C SER A 246 3.33 -6.34 9.00
N ALA A 247 3.15 -7.66 9.11
CA ALA A 247 3.70 -8.62 8.17
C ALA A 247 2.84 -9.89 8.11
N VAL A 248 3.01 -10.64 7.01
CA VAL A 248 2.55 -12.03 6.93
C VAL A 248 3.60 -12.91 7.61
N ARG A 249 3.24 -13.47 8.76
CA ARG A 249 4.13 -14.27 9.59
C ARG A 249 4.02 -15.75 9.23
N LEU A 250 4.65 -16.17 8.13
CA LEU A 250 4.46 -17.50 7.53
C LEU A 250 4.85 -18.66 8.45
N CYS A 251 5.72 -18.42 9.42
CA CYS A 251 6.07 -19.38 10.46
C CYS A 251 6.44 -18.66 11.77
N PRO A 252 6.38 -19.35 12.90
CA PRO A 252 6.97 -18.87 14.14
C PRO A 252 8.47 -18.57 13.98
N VAL A 253 8.97 -17.60 14.74
CA VAL A 253 10.41 -17.34 14.87
C VAL A 253 10.87 -17.99 16.18
N PRO A 254 11.76 -18.99 16.14
CA PRO A 254 12.29 -19.60 17.34
C PRO A 254 13.21 -18.59 18.05
N LEU A 255 12.69 -17.93 19.09
CA LEU A 255 13.44 -17.00 19.93
C LEU A 255 14.29 -17.81 20.93
N GLY A 256 15.52 -18.16 20.50
CA GLY A 256 16.51 -18.90 21.29
C GLY A 256 17.84 -18.15 21.43
N LYS A 257 18.97 -18.87 21.48
CA LYS A 257 20.29 -18.21 21.31
C LYS A 257 20.47 -17.81 19.84
N ASN A 258 20.58 -16.52 19.56
CA ASN A 258 20.79 -15.91 18.23
C ASN A 258 19.63 -16.09 17.22
N PRO A 259 18.39 -15.67 17.53
CA PRO A 259 17.27 -15.77 16.61
C PRO A 259 17.51 -14.99 15.31
N VAL A 260 17.26 -15.67 14.20
CA VAL A 260 17.39 -15.15 12.84
C VAL A 260 16.01 -15.14 12.19
N LEU A 261 15.69 -14.08 11.46
CA LEU A 261 14.47 -13.97 10.65
C LEU A 261 14.83 -13.49 9.24
N GLY A 262 14.28 -14.13 8.23
CA GLY A 262 14.23 -13.62 6.86
C GLY A 262 13.06 -12.66 6.66
N LEU A 263 13.25 -11.62 5.84
CA LEU A 263 12.19 -10.71 5.44
C LEU A 263 12.20 -10.50 3.92
N THR A 264 11.04 -10.61 3.29
CA THR A 264 10.85 -10.33 1.86
C THR A 264 9.77 -9.27 1.65
N GLU A 265 9.67 -8.75 0.44
CA GLU A 265 8.48 -8.00 0.01
C GLU A 265 7.29 -8.94 -0.21
N GLY A 266 7.45 -9.96 -1.07
CA GLY A 266 6.37 -10.85 -1.50
C GLY A 266 6.23 -12.15 -0.70
N ILE A 267 4.98 -12.64 -0.58
CA ILE A 267 4.66 -13.94 0.05
C ILE A 267 5.31 -15.10 -0.71
N GLU A 268 5.21 -15.14 -2.04
CA GLU A 268 5.82 -16.18 -2.89
C GLU A 268 7.35 -16.20 -2.71
N THR A 269 7.97 -15.02 -2.69
CA THR A 269 9.40 -14.82 -2.44
C THR A 269 9.80 -15.36 -1.07
N ALA A 270 9.00 -15.10 -0.03
CA ALA A 270 9.26 -15.64 1.30
C ALA A 270 9.18 -17.17 1.32
N LEU A 271 8.19 -17.76 0.65
CA LEU A 271 8.06 -19.22 0.55
C LEU A 271 9.24 -19.84 -0.19
N ALA A 272 9.69 -19.23 -1.29
CA ALA A 272 10.87 -19.67 -2.02
C ALA A 272 12.13 -19.61 -1.14
N VAL A 273 12.35 -18.51 -0.42
CA VAL A 273 13.49 -18.39 0.49
C VAL A 273 13.43 -19.41 1.63
N ARG A 274 12.25 -19.68 2.20
CA ARG A 274 12.09 -20.75 3.20
C ARG A 274 12.49 -22.10 2.62
N ALA A 275 12.01 -22.44 1.43
CA ALA A 275 12.35 -23.68 0.76
C ALA A 275 13.86 -23.78 0.46
N MET A 276 14.49 -22.68 0.04
CA MET A 276 15.92 -22.64 -0.28
C MET A 276 16.85 -22.73 0.93
N THR A 277 16.42 -22.22 2.08
CA THR A 277 17.35 -21.96 3.20
C THR A 277 16.97 -22.63 4.51
N GLY A 278 15.73 -23.15 4.62
CA GLY A 278 15.17 -23.65 5.87
C GLY A 278 14.93 -22.58 6.94
N MET A 279 15.27 -21.32 6.70
CA MET A 279 15.17 -20.26 7.71
C MET A 279 13.71 -19.80 7.89
N PRO A 280 13.32 -19.26 9.07
CA PRO A 280 12.02 -18.63 9.22
C PRO A 280 11.98 -17.34 8.41
N VAL A 281 10.92 -17.11 7.63
CA VAL A 281 10.79 -15.93 6.77
C VAL A 281 9.39 -15.35 6.84
N TRP A 282 9.29 -14.03 6.94
CA TRP A 282 8.04 -13.26 6.88
C TRP A 282 8.00 -12.39 5.62
N ALA A 283 6.79 -12.00 5.19
CA ALA A 283 6.59 -11.11 4.06
C ALA A 283 5.98 -9.77 4.49
N ALA A 284 6.60 -8.67 4.07
CA ALA A 284 6.19 -7.30 4.40
C ALA A 284 5.11 -6.72 3.48
N LEU A 285 4.82 -7.37 2.35
CA LEU A 285 3.78 -7.05 1.35
C LEU A 285 4.12 -5.94 0.34
N SER A 286 5.00 -5.00 0.69
CA SER A 286 5.48 -3.93 -0.21
C SER A 286 6.81 -3.36 0.26
N ALA A 287 7.57 -2.72 -0.64
CA ALA A 287 8.79 -1.99 -0.29
C ALA A 287 8.57 -0.96 0.84
N THR A 288 7.46 -0.22 0.82
CA THR A 288 7.13 0.77 1.85
C THR A 288 6.91 0.13 3.22
N LEU A 289 6.23 -1.01 3.29
CA LEU A 289 6.01 -1.72 4.54
C LEU A 289 7.28 -2.45 5.01
N LEU A 290 8.11 -2.92 4.08
CA LEU A 290 9.41 -3.50 4.37
C LEU A 290 10.33 -2.48 5.03
N GLU A 291 10.46 -1.28 4.47
CA GLU A 291 11.23 -0.17 5.05
C GLU A 291 10.82 0.11 6.49
N ARG A 292 9.52 0.00 6.78
CA ARG A 292 8.91 0.30 8.08
C ARG A 292 8.65 -0.93 8.94
N PHE A 293 9.26 -2.07 8.62
CA PHE A 293 9.09 -3.32 9.35
C PHE A 293 9.62 -3.21 10.79
N ALA A 294 8.88 -3.75 11.76
CA ALA A 294 9.29 -3.80 13.15
C ALA A 294 9.66 -5.26 13.50
N PRO A 295 10.95 -5.57 13.74
CA PRO A 295 11.36 -6.89 14.17
C PRO A 295 10.69 -7.32 15.48
N PRO A 296 10.41 -8.62 15.67
CA PRO A 296 9.95 -9.12 16.96
C PRO A 296 11.01 -8.85 18.05
N PRO A 297 10.59 -8.55 19.29
CA PRO A 297 11.52 -8.36 20.40
C PRO A 297 12.46 -9.55 20.57
N GLY A 298 13.74 -9.26 20.84
CA GLY A 298 14.77 -10.29 21.02
C GLY A 298 15.37 -10.84 19.73
N LEU A 299 14.97 -10.37 18.54
CA LEU A 299 15.61 -10.77 17.28
C LEU A 299 17.08 -10.31 17.24
N CYS A 300 18.02 -11.23 16.99
CA CYS A 300 19.44 -10.88 16.87
C CYS A 300 19.83 -10.52 15.44
N ARG A 301 19.30 -11.24 14.44
CA ARG A 301 19.66 -11.04 13.03
C ARG A 301 18.44 -11.00 12.12
N LEU A 302 18.41 -10.02 11.23
CA LEU A 302 17.44 -9.89 10.15
C LEU A 302 18.13 -10.05 8.80
N VAL A 303 17.70 -11.00 7.99
CA VAL A 303 18.17 -11.17 6.62
C VAL A 303 17.09 -10.67 5.66
N VAL A 304 17.33 -9.52 5.03
CA VAL A 304 16.41 -8.92 4.06
C VAL A 304 16.73 -9.46 2.67
N TRP A 305 15.82 -10.24 2.13
CA TRP A 305 15.88 -10.80 0.78
C TRP A 305 15.13 -9.85 -0.16
N ALA A 306 15.83 -8.81 -0.60
CA ALA A 306 15.27 -7.71 -1.36
C ALA A 306 15.10 -8.08 -2.84
N ASP A 307 14.04 -7.55 -3.45
CA ASP A 307 13.79 -7.66 -4.88
C ASP A 307 14.83 -6.82 -5.65
N LYS A 308 15.24 -7.32 -6.83
CA LYS A 308 16.13 -6.60 -7.74
C LYS A 308 15.30 -5.99 -8.85
N ASP A 309 14.85 -4.77 -8.67
CA ASP A 309 14.09 -4.02 -9.67
C ASP A 309 14.95 -2.94 -10.36
N ARG A 310 14.58 -2.58 -11.60
CA ARG A 310 15.29 -1.56 -12.38
C ARG A 310 15.25 -0.17 -11.74
N SER A 311 14.23 0.10 -10.92
CA SER A 311 14.11 1.36 -10.17
C SER A 311 14.97 1.41 -8.90
N GLY A 312 15.52 0.27 -8.46
CA GLY A 312 16.25 0.11 -7.21
C GLY A 312 15.39 0.23 -5.94
N VAL A 313 14.06 0.24 -6.05
CA VAL A 313 13.15 0.55 -4.93
C VAL A 313 13.25 -0.50 -3.82
N GLY A 314 13.28 -1.79 -4.15
CA GLY A 314 13.38 -2.88 -3.18
C GLY A 314 14.68 -2.82 -2.38
N GLU A 315 15.81 -2.58 -3.07
CA GLU A 315 17.11 -2.45 -2.41
C GLU A 315 17.19 -1.17 -1.56
N GLN A 316 16.65 -0.05 -2.03
CA GLN A 316 16.61 1.20 -1.28
C GLN A 316 15.78 1.05 0.01
N ALA A 317 14.63 0.38 -0.06
CA ALA A 317 13.80 0.09 1.10
C ALA A 317 14.54 -0.79 2.13
N ALA A 318 15.25 -1.82 1.67
CA ALA A 318 16.07 -2.67 2.52
C ALA A 318 17.21 -1.89 3.21
N ARG A 319 17.88 -1.00 2.48
CA ARG A 319 18.93 -0.12 3.03
C ARG A 319 18.36 0.90 4.03
N ALA A 320 17.18 1.44 3.78
CA ALA A 320 16.49 2.33 4.70
C ALA A 320 16.07 1.61 6.00
N LEU A 321 15.55 0.39 5.90
CA LEU A 321 15.29 -0.48 7.04
C LEU A 321 16.57 -0.72 7.87
N HIS A 322 17.67 -1.08 7.21
CA HIS A 322 18.96 -1.31 7.87
C HIS A 322 19.41 -0.07 8.64
N ARG A 323 19.42 1.11 8.01
CA ARG A 323 19.79 2.37 8.69
C ARG A 323 18.90 2.66 9.89
N ARG A 324 17.60 2.42 9.79
CA ARG A 324 16.63 2.70 10.86
C ARG A 324 16.80 1.76 12.06
N LEU A 325 17.11 0.49 11.83
CA LEU A 325 17.33 -0.47 12.93
C LEU A 325 18.69 -0.27 13.60
N GLY A 326 19.70 0.22 12.88
CA GLY A 326 21.02 0.49 13.44
C GLY A 326 21.61 -0.75 14.13
N PRO A 327 22.27 -0.60 15.29
CA PRO A 327 22.93 -1.72 15.96
C PRO A 327 21.98 -2.64 16.75
N SER A 328 20.67 -2.33 16.84
CA SER A 328 19.75 -3.12 17.67
C SER A 328 19.50 -4.53 17.12
N VAL A 329 19.70 -4.72 15.81
CA VAL A 329 19.55 -6.00 15.12
C VAL A 329 20.62 -6.05 14.02
N GLU A 330 21.36 -7.16 13.90
CA GLU A 330 22.29 -7.36 12.79
C GLU A 330 21.48 -7.51 11.49
N VAL A 331 21.59 -6.55 10.56
CA VAL A 331 20.86 -6.62 9.28
C VAL A 331 21.80 -7.05 8.15
N ARG A 332 21.42 -8.09 7.41
CA ARG A 332 22.08 -8.52 6.17
C ARG A 332 21.14 -8.39 5.00
N ILE A 333 21.56 -7.69 3.95
CA ILE A 333 20.77 -7.56 2.72
C ILE A 333 21.27 -8.58 1.70
N ARG A 334 20.34 -9.24 1.00
CA ARG A 334 20.58 -10.20 -0.08
C ARG A 334 19.74 -9.80 -1.28
N VAL A 335 20.40 -9.58 -2.40
CA VAL A 335 19.78 -9.22 -3.69
C VAL A 335 20.11 -10.33 -4.69
N PRO A 336 19.17 -10.76 -5.55
CA PRO A 336 19.43 -11.77 -6.58
C PRO A 336 20.61 -11.40 -7.48
N LEU A 337 21.51 -12.35 -7.73
CA LEU A 337 22.60 -12.14 -8.71
C LEU A 337 22.11 -12.30 -10.16
N MET A 338 20.98 -12.97 -10.36
CA MET A 338 20.35 -13.15 -11.67
C MET A 338 20.19 -11.80 -12.42
N PRO A 339 20.52 -11.74 -13.72
CA PRO A 339 20.27 -10.56 -14.53
C PRO A 339 18.76 -10.31 -14.68
N ILE A 340 18.34 -9.05 -14.72
CA ILE A 340 16.94 -8.71 -15.00
C ILE A 340 16.68 -8.95 -16.49
N PRO A 341 15.75 -9.84 -16.88
CA PRO A 341 15.38 -10.03 -18.28
C PRO A 341 15.00 -8.70 -18.95
N PRO A 342 15.27 -8.52 -20.26
CA PRO A 342 15.02 -7.25 -20.96
C PRO A 342 13.59 -6.71 -20.79
N GLN A 343 12.58 -7.58 -20.84
CA GLN A 343 11.17 -7.21 -20.72
C GLN A 343 10.64 -7.19 -19.29
N ALA A 344 11.45 -7.61 -18.30
CA ALA A 344 11.05 -7.65 -16.90
C ALA A 344 11.39 -6.33 -16.19
N ARG A 345 10.53 -5.93 -15.25
CA ARG A 345 10.75 -4.77 -14.37
C ARG A 345 11.76 -5.05 -13.25
N GLY A 346 11.93 -6.32 -12.89
CA GLY A 346 12.83 -6.80 -11.86
C GLY A 346 12.83 -8.32 -11.79
N VAL A 347 13.64 -8.85 -10.88
CA VAL A 347 13.67 -10.27 -10.50
C VAL A 347 13.66 -10.38 -8.98
N ASP A 348 13.01 -11.43 -8.47
CA ASP A 348 12.99 -11.72 -7.04
C ASP A 348 13.60 -13.11 -6.74
N TRP A 349 13.61 -13.48 -5.45
CA TRP A 349 14.12 -14.79 -5.02
C TRP A 349 13.18 -15.96 -5.37
N ALA A 350 11.91 -15.72 -5.71
CA ALA A 350 11.05 -16.75 -6.28
C ALA A 350 11.43 -17.05 -7.73
N ASP A 351 11.87 -16.05 -8.49
CA ASP A 351 12.42 -16.26 -9.84
C ASP A 351 13.73 -17.05 -9.77
N VAL A 352 14.63 -16.70 -8.83
CA VAL A 352 15.86 -17.48 -8.59
C VAL A 352 15.55 -18.94 -8.28
N TRP A 353 14.56 -19.20 -7.43
CA TRP A 353 14.14 -20.55 -7.07
C TRP A 353 13.66 -21.37 -8.27
N GLN A 354 12.82 -20.79 -9.12
CA GLN A 354 12.29 -21.49 -10.31
C GLN A 354 13.35 -21.80 -11.38
N HIS A 355 14.46 -21.06 -11.39
CA HIS A 355 15.57 -21.28 -12.32
C HIS A 355 16.74 -22.02 -11.66
N ALA A 356 16.60 -22.44 -10.40
CA ALA A 356 17.62 -23.26 -9.75
C ALA A 356 17.62 -24.67 -10.37
N PRO A 357 18.79 -25.25 -10.69
CA PRO A 357 18.87 -26.61 -11.22
C PRO A 357 18.28 -27.62 -10.23
N GLU A 358 17.54 -28.61 -10.76
CA GLU A 358 16.76 -29.61 -9.99
C GLU A 358 17.59 -30.40 -8.95
N SER A 359 18.92 -30.44 -9.08
CA SER A 359 19.83 -31.14 -8.17
C SER A 359 19.86 -30.61 -6.73
N ARG A 360 19.16 -29.51 -6.42
CA ARG A 360 19.00 -28.98 -5.05
C ARG A 360 17.67 -29.34 -4.37
N LEU A 361 16.75 -30.01 -5.06
CA LEU A 361 15.45 -30.40 -4.51
C LEU A 361 15.47 -31.72 -3.71
N ALA A 362 16.65 -32.35 -3.58
CA ALA A 362 16.83 -33.68 -2.98
C ALA A 362 17.96 -33.74 -1.93
N ALA A 363 18.20 -32.67 -1.17
CA ALA A 363 19.16 -32.66 -0.07
C ALA A 363 18.48 -32.33 1.27
#